data_AF-A0A7S1TBE9-F1
#
_entry.id   AF-A0A7S1TBE9-F1
#
_cell.length_a   1.000
_cell.length_b   1.000
_cell.length_c   1.000
_cell.angle_alpha   90.00
_cell.angle_beta   90.00
_cell.angle_gamma   90.00
#
_symmetry.space_group_name_H-M   'P 1'
#
loop_
_entity.id
_entity.type
_entity.pdbx_description
1 polymer ?
#
loop_
_entity_poly.entity_id
_entity_poly.type
_entity_poly.pdbx_seq_one_letter_code
_entity_poly.pdbx_strand_id
1 'polypeptide(L)'
;MTGKGRDWLEMRESGPGDEAQEEYVARLTRPIAPGESVTLDIEETLFGAMKPVPSAIREGEDQYMAFLDSFYFYSPYQTVDMKTEITLPMSKVTKISDQVQPASQSGKVITLGPYSNVPPRSFEVFHVRFMQPHAIVSARQLHKHFWVSQWGKIRVLEEYVVANVGPKVNYEVRRLGESKPTFDGVTAHLPKQASDVFYRDDVGNITTSNLRRPGKGHRVLEMKFRFPLYGGWKIAFSYGYNLPLVNFLEQITGKQRYRVKLNFEPSIVDDMDVENYALSVTLPEGSSDIVMDLPRGLILNSKDKRLTFPTLSYVGSPTLQYETKYIRARSAEHPYLYIQYTYPRWNLFRAPIALIIVFMAMFAIALGYGRLEQLLRLQKTMSQPLQTDDFKKKN
;
A
#
# COMPACT_ATOMS: atom_id res chain seq x y z
N MET A 1 26.75 -10.10 -15.07
CA MET A 1 26.65 -8.65 -14.86
C MET A 1 26.46 -8.42 -13.37
N THR A 2 27.54 -8.04 -12.72
CA THR A 2 27.65 -7.81 -11.27
C THR A 2 26.80 -6.61 -10.87
N GLY A 3 25.78 -6.83 -10.04
CA GLY A 3 24.96 -5.75 -9.48
C GLY A 3 25.85 -4.81 -8.67
N LYS A 4 26.14 -3.64 -9.24
CA LYS A 4 26.64 -2.51 -8.46
C LYS A 4 25.53 -2.16 -7.47
N GLY A 5 25.81 -2.27 -6.17
CA GLY A 5 24.88 -1.83 -5.14
C GLY A 5 24.54 -0.36 -5.38
N ARG A 6 23.26 -0.04 -5.44
CA ARG A 6 22.78 1.34 -5.47
C ARG A 6 23.05 1.94 -4.09
N ASP A 7 23.98 2.89 -4.00
CA ASP A 7 24.14 3.73 -2.83
C ASP A 7 22.99 4.76 -2.81
N TRP A 8 22.36 4.96 -1.66
CA TRP A 8 21.19 5.82 -1.50
C TRP A 8 21.58 7.20 -0.94
N LEU A 9 20.84 8.24 -1.32
CA LEU A 9 21.09 9.62 -0.93
C LEU A 9 20.51 9.92 0.47
N GLU A 10 21.28 10.58 1.33
CA GLU A 10 20.76 11.14 2.59
C GLU A 10 20.18 12.53 2.29
N MET A 11 18.89 12.75 2.55
CA MET A 11 18.25 14.06 2.40
C MET A 11 18.68 14.99 3.55
N ARG A 12 19.01 16.24 3.23
CA ARG A 12 19.32 17.29 4.19
C ARG A 12 18.64 18.59 3.77
N GLU A 13 17.87 19.19 4.68
CA GLU A 13 17.36 20.54 4.47
C GLU A 13 18.51 21.56 4.59
N SER A 14 18.57 22.49 3.63
CA SER A 14 19.58 23.54 3.56
C SER A 14 18.89 24.89 3.35
N GLY A 15 19.08 25.83 4.28
CA GLY A 15 18.55 27.20 4.21
C GLY A 15 17.65 27.59 5.41
N PRO A 16 17.55 28.89 5.75
CA PRO A 16 16.67 29.38 6.81
C PRO A 16 15.24 29.67 6.30
N GLY A 17 14.21 29.23 7.03
CA GLY A 17 12.82 29.70 6.87
C GLY A 17 12.06 29.15 5.64
N ASP A 18 11.15 29.98 5.09
CA ASP A 18 10.20 29.63 4.01
C ASP A 18 10.84 29.41 2.62
N GLU A 19 12.16 29.59 2.47
CA GLU A 19 12.94 29.31 1.25
C GLU A 19 13.84 28.06 1.40
N ALA A 20 13.50 27.13 2.30
CA ALA A 20 14.25 25.90 2.48
C ALA A 20 14.34 25.12 1.15
N GLN A 21 15.56 24.96 0.64
CA GLN A 21 15.84 24.06 -0.48
C GLN A 21 16.19 22.69 0.09
N GLU A 22 15.48 21.66 -0.37
CA GLU A 22 15.80 20.28 -0.03
C GLU A 22 17.04 19.86 -0.84
N GLU A 23 18.18 19.69 -0.17
CA GLU A 23 19.42 19.22 -0.80
C GLU A 23 19.62 17.73 -0.48
N TYR A 24 20.01 16.95 -1.49
CA TYR A 24 20.35 15.54 -1.31
C TYR A 24 21.86 15.38 -1.23
N VAL A 25 22.33 14.67 -0.19
CA VAL A 25 23.76 14.42 0.06
C VAL A 25 24.07 12.95 -0.22
N ALA A 26 24.89 12.72 -1.24
CA ALA A 26 25.45 11.40 -1.54
C ALA A 26 26.74 11.19 -0.75
N ARG A 27 26.82 10.11 0.05
CA ARG A 27 28.09 9.68 0.64
C ARG A 27 28.74 8.63 -0.24
N LEU A 28 29.85 9.00 -0.88
CA LEU A 28 30.61 8.07 -1.70
C LEU A 28 31.31 7.03 -0.81
N THR A 29 31.34 5.78 -1.28
CA THR A 29 32.02 4.67 -0.61
C THR A 29 33.52 4.87 -0.45
N ARG A 30 34.14 5.64 -1.35
CA ARG A 30 35.54 6.04 -1.28
C ARG A 30 35.70 7.55 -1.52
N PRO A 31 36.61 8.23 -0.81
CA PRO A 31 36.96 9.59 -1.12
C PRO A 31 37.61 9.67 -2.51
N ILE A 32 37.32 10.74 -3.25
CA ILE A 32 37.87 11.01 -4.59
C ILE A 32 39.14 11.85 -4.41
N ALA A 33 40.25 11.43 -5.03
CA ALA A 33 41.50 12.19 -4.99
C ALA A 33 41.45 13.44 -5.91
N PRO A 34 42.24 14.51 -5.64
CA PRO A 34 42.30 15.66 -6.53
C PRO A 34 42.67 15.26 -7.97
N GLY A 35 41.85 15.66 -8.95
CA GLY A 35 42.03 15.33 -10.37
C GLY A 35 41.47 13.97 -10.81
N GLU A 36 40.99 13.15 -9.87
CA GLU A 36 40.29 11.91 -10.19
C GLU A 36 38.86 12.19 -10.67
N SER A 37 38.41 11.46 -11.69
CA SER A 37 37.04 11.55 -12.21
C SER A 37 36.20 10.36 -11.77
N VAL A 38 34.93 10.60 -11.45
CA VAL A 38 33.95 9.57 -11.08
C VAL A 38 32.67 9.79 -11.87
N THR A 39 32.05 8.69 -12.31
CA THR A 39 30.73 8.69 -12.95
C THR A 39 29.67 8.40 -11.91
N LEU A 40 28.64 9.26 -11.86
CA LEU A 40 27.49 9.11 -10.99
C LEU A 40 26.24 8.93 -11.84
N ASP A 41 25.48 7.87 -11.57
CA ASP A 41 24.17 7.64 -12.19
C ASP A 41 23.10 8.00 -11.15
N ILE A 42 22.31 9.05 -11.44
CA ILE A 42 21.25 9.54 -10.56
C ILE A 42 19.91 9.21 -11.19
N GLU A 43 19.06 8.48 -10.46
CA GLU A 43 17.70 8.14 -10.88
C GLU A 43 16.71 8.85 -9.95
N GLU A 44 15.86 9.71 -10.52
CA GLU A 44 14.80 10.42 -9.81
C GLU A 44 13.45 10.04 -10.41
N THR A 45 12.45 9.86 -9.54
CA THR A 45 11.06 9.61 -9.96
C THR A 45 10.17 10.72 -9.45
N LEU A 46 9.63 11.52 -10.36
CA LEU A 46 8.71 12.61 -10.06
C LEU A 46 7.26 12.13 -10.09
N PHE A 47 6.55 12.31 -8.98
CA PHE A 47 5.14 11.97 -8.87
C PHE A 47 4.27 13.16 -9.25
N GLY A 48 3.26 12.96 -10.09
CA GLY A 48 2.28 14.01 -10.45
C GLY A 48 2.84 15.17 -11.30
N ALA A 49 4.02 15.01 -11.90
CA ALA A 49 4.64 16.06 -12.73
C ALA A 49 3.92 16.33 -14.06
N MET A 50 3.14 15.37 -14.55
CA MET A 50 2.38 15.50 -15.80
C MET A 50 0.96 16.00 -15.54
N LYS A 51 0.50 16.99 -16.32
CA LYS A 51 -0.87 17.53 -16.21
C LYS A 51 -1.64 17.41 -17.53
N PRO A 52 -2.94 17.09 -17.50
CA PRO A 52 -3.75 17.01 -18.71
C PRO A 52 -4.02 18.39 -19.31
N VAL A 53 -3.81 18.52 -20.63
CA VAL A 53 -4.03 19.77 -21.37
C VAL A 53 -4.69 19.46 -22.72
N PRO A 54 -5.98 19.76 -22.93
CA PRO A 54 -6.90 20.44 -22.02
C PRO A 54 -7.30 19.59 -20.81
N SER A 55 -7.86 20.20 -19.77
CA SER A 55 -8.30 19.50 -18.55
C SER A 55 -9.55 18.64 -18.76
N ALA A 56 -10.31 18.89 -19.83
CA ALA A 56 -11.46 18.10 -20.24
C ALA A 56 -11.43 17.87 -21.76
N ILE A 57 -11.84 16.68 -22.18
CA ILE A 57 -11.93 16.25 -23.57
C ILE A 57 -13.32 15.67 -23.85
N ARG A 58 -13.75 15.69 -25.10
CA ARG A 58 -14.94 14.96 -25.54
C ARG A 58 -14.60 13.50 -25.77
N GLU A 59 -15.63 12.65 -25.74
CA GLU A 59 -15.48 11.23 -26.06
C GLU A 59 -14.95 11.04 -27.50
N GLY A 60 -13.85 10.32 -27.66
CA GLY A 60 -13.18 10.06 -28.94
C GLY A 60 -12.05 11.05 -29.30
N GLU A 61 -11.83 12.10 -28.50
CA GLU A 61 -10.70 13.02 -28.71
C GLU A 61 -9.38 12.45 -28.19
N ASP A 62 -8.28 12.74 -28.89
CA ASP A 62 -6.93 12.45 -28.43
C ASP A 62 -6.64 13.17 -27.11
N GLN A 63 -6.16 12.44 -26.09
CA GLN A 63 -5.69 13.06 -24.86
C GLN A 63 -4.22 13.50 -24.98
N TYR A 64 -3.93 14.66 -24.39
CA TYR A 64 -2.58 15.24 -24.36
C TYR A 64 -2.20 15.59 -22.94
N MET A 65 -0.93 15.38 -22.62
CA MET A 65 -0.34 15.77 -21.35
C MET A 65 0.73 16.82 -21.58
N ALA A 66 0.91 17.69 -20.59
CA ALA A 66 2.00 18.63 -20.52
C ALA A 66 2.95 18.24 -19.40
N PHE A 67 4.23 18.27 -19.69
CA PHE A 67 5.31 18.20 -18.72
C PHE A 67 5.99 19.57 -18.66
N LEU A 68 6.22 20.08 -17.45
CA LEU A 68 6.87 21.35 -17.19
C LEU A 68 8.00 21.11 -16.21
N ASP A 69 9.22 21.43 -16.63
CA ASP A 69 10.42 21.26 -15.82
C ASP A 69 11.52 22.21 -16.33
N SER A 70 12.71 22.20 -15.74
CA SER A 70 13.87 22.91 -16.27
C SER A 70 14.66 22.08 -17.27
N PHE A 71 15.09 22.71 -18.35
CA PHE A 71 15.96 22.03 -19.32
C PHE A 71 17.43 22.06 -18.91
N TYR A 72 17.79 22.96 -17.98
CA TYR A 72 19.07 22.93 -17.29
C TYR A 72 19.03 21.96 -16.11
N PHE A 73 20.10 21.20 -15.92
CA PHE A 73 20.28 20.39 -14.74
C PHE A 73 20.54 21.30 -13.54
N TYR A 74 19.56 21.41 -12.66
CA TYR A 74 19.67 22.23 -11.46
C TYR A 74 20.68 21.62 -10.49
N SER A 75 21.88 22.16 -10.45
CA SER A 75 22.94 21.69 -9.56
C SER A 75 23.72 22.83 -8.92
N PRO A 76 24.27 22.65 -7.70
CA PRO A 76 25.10 23.67 -7.04
C PRO A 76 26.51 23.76 -7.65
N TYR A 77 26.84 22.91 -8.63
CA TYR A 77 28.14 22.86 -9.28
C TYR A 77 28.06 23.47 -10.68
N GLN A 78 29.19 23.99 -11.15
CA GLN A 78 29.29 24.46 -12.53
C GLN A 78 29.28 23.27 -13.48
N THR A 79 28.40 23.30 -14.48
CA THR A 79 28.31 22.23 -15.49
C THR A 79 29.08 22.66 -16.74
N VAL A 80 30.10 21.87 -17.10
CA VAL A 80 30.96 22.17 -18.26
C VAL A 80 30.22 21.89 -19.57
N ASP A 81 29.63 20.71 -19.70
CA ASP A 81 28.85 20.29 -20.86
C ASP A 81 27.57 19.57 -20.41
N MET A 82 26.46 19.86 -21.07
CA MET A 82 25.16 19.30 -20.75
C MET A 82 24.39 18.92 -22.02
N LYS A 83 23.78 17.74 -22.00
CA LYS A 83 22.86 17.25 -23.02
C LYS A 83 21.69 16.57 -22.33
N THR A 84 20.47 16.96 -22.71
CA THR A 84 19.24 16.41 -22.13
C THR A 84 18.47 15.66 -23.21
N GLU A 85 18.12 14.40 -22.95
CA GLU A 85 17.32 13.58 -23.86
C GLU A 85 15.99 13.21 -23.19
N ILE A 86 14.89 13.62 -23.81
CA ILE A 86 13.53 13.36 -23.34
C ILE A 86 12.92 12.29 -24.25
N THR A 87 12.64 11.12 -23.68
CA THR A 87 11.99 10.02 -24.41
C THR A 87 10.49 10.04 -24.13
N LEU A 88 9.69 10.19 -25.18
CA LEU A 88 8.24 10.26 -25.08
C LEU A 88 7.58 8.89 -25.36
N PRO A 89 6.36 8.66 -24.84
CA PRO A 89 5.63 7.41 -25.10
C PRO A 89 5.32 7.24 -26.60
N MET A 90 5.03 8.35 -27.29
CA MET A 90 4.66 8.40 -28.70
C MET A 90 5.42 9.52 -29.42
N SER A 91 5.63 9.36 -30.73
CA SER A 91 6.36 10.32 -31.57
C SER A 91 5.55 11.58 -31.92
N LYS A 92 4.24 11.58 -31.63
CA LYS A 92 3.35 12.71 -31.89
C LYS A 92 3.51 13.76 -30.79
N VAL A 93 4.47 14.67 -31.01
CA VAL A 93 4.66 15.87 -30.20
C VAL A 93 3.87 17.01 -30.81
N THR A 94 3.14 17.75 -29.98
CA THR A 94 2.30 18.85 -30.48
C THR A 94 2.98 20.20 -30.33
N LYS A 95 3.74 20.42 -29.25
CA LYS A 95 4.44 21.69 -29.01
C LYS A 95 5.60 21.52 -28.03
N ILE A 96 6.75 22.06 -28.40
CA ILE A 96 7.89 22.31 -27.51
C ILE A 96 7.97 23.83 -27.33
N SER A 97 8.36 24.32 -26.16
CA SER A 97 8.56 25.75 -25.94
C SER A 97 9.54 26.33 -26.96
N ASP A 98 9.11 27.38 -27.67
CA ASP A 98 9.89 28.05 -28.73
C ASP A 98 11.20 28.67 -28.22
N GLN A 99 11.32 28.83 -26.90
CA GLN A 99 12.46 29.40 -26.20
C GLN A 99 13.65 28.43 -26.05
N VAL A 100 13.47 27.14 -26.34
CA VAL A 100 14.52 26.13 -26.14
C VAL A 100 15.26 25.90 -27.46
N GLN A 101 16.42 26.54 -27.63
CA GLN A 101 17.34 26.27 -28.73
C GLN A 101 18.76 26.03 -28.18
N PRO A 102 19.53 25.08 -28.74
CA PRO A 102 19.17 24.13 -29.79
C PRO A 102 18.29 22.98 -29.27
N ALA A 103 17.22 22.68 -30.00
CA ALA A 103 16.37 21.51 -29.77
C ALA A 103 16.18 20.74 -31.07
N SER A 104 16.32 19.42 -31.01
CA SER A 104 16.08 18.53 -32.15
C SER A 104 15.15 17.40 -31.74
N GLN A 105 14.30 16.97 -32.67
CA GLN A 105 13.40 15.84 -32.44
C GLN A 105 13.70 14.75 -33.46
N SER A 106 13.95 13.53 -32.96
CA SER A 106 14.08 12.33 -33.78
C SER A 106 13.09 11.29 -33.29
N GLY A 107 11.96 11.17 -34.00
CA GLY A 107 10.89 10.24 -33.65
C GLY A 107 10.31 10.53 -32.26
N LYS A 108 10.59 9.64 -31.29
CA LYS A 108 10.12 9.73 -29.90
C LYS A 108 11.08 10.47 -28.96
N VAL A 109 12.31 10.75 -29.40
CA VAL A 109 13.34 11.36 -28.56
C VAL A 109 13.48 12.83 -28.94
N ILE A 110 13.42 13.69 -27.93
CA ILE A 110 13.74 15.12 -28.04
C ILE A 110 15.11 15.32 -27.38
N THR A 111 16.05 15.91 -28.12
CA THR A 111 17.38 16.26 -27.61
C THR A 111 17.47 17.77 -27.45
N LEU A 112 17.78 18.21 -26.23
CA LEU A 112 18.04 19.60 -25.87
C LEU A 112 19.55 19.79 -25.65
N GLY A 113 20.09 20.89 -26.17
CA GLY A 113 21.52 21.17 -26.15
C GLY A 113 22.24 20.64 -27.39
N PRO A 114 23.59 20.65 -27.42
CA PRO A 114 24.48 20.80 -26.27
C PRO A 114 24.50 22.22 -25.67
N TYR A 115 24.60 22.30 -24.35
CA TYR A 115 24.86 23.54 -23.62
C TYR A 115 26.23 23.45 -22.96
N SER A 116 27.03 24.51 -23.04
CA SER A 116 28.37 24.55 -22.43
C SER A 116 28.48 25.70 -21.42
N ASN A 117 29.25 25.48 -20.36
CA ASN A 117 29.52 26.42 -19.28
C ASN A 117 28.25 26.97 -18.60
N VAL A 118 27.35 26.08 -18.18
CA VAL A 118 26.13 26.46 -17.47
C VAL A 118 26.49 26.84 -16.02
N PRO A 119 26.14 28.07 -15.56
CA PRO A 119 26.42 28.51 -14.18
C PRO A 119 25.73 27.63 -13.12
N PRO A 120 26.28 27.57 -11.89
CA PRO A 120 25.61 26.92 -10.77
C PRO A 120 24.19 27.45 -10.55
N ARG A 121 23.27 26.55 -10.18
CA ARG A 121 21.86 26.84 -9.88
C ARG A 121 21.09 27.54 -11.02
N SER A 122 21.50 27.31 -12.27
CA SER A 122 20.75 27.78 -13.45
C SER A 122 19.40 27.05 -13.55
N PHE A 123 18.33 27.80 -13.78
CA PHE A 123 16.97 27.27 -13.91
C PHE A 123 16.20 28.05 -14.97
N GLU A 124 15.84 27.37 -16.05
CA GLU A 124 14.95 27.90 -17.08
C GLU A 124 13.89 26.86 -17.45
N VAL A 125 12.63 27.29 -17.46
CA VAL A 125 11.47 26.40 -17.63
C VAL A 125 11.23 26.08 -19.10
N PHE A 126 11.02 24.81 -19.40
CA PHE A 126 10.46 24.37 -20.68
C PHE A 126 9.11 23.69 -20.48
N HIS A 127 8.31 23.68 -21.55
CA HIS A 127 7.07 22.94 -21.61
C HIS A 127 7.09 22.00 -22.81
N VAL A 128 6.65 20.75 -22.59
CA VAL A 128 6.44 19.78 -23.67
C VAL A 128 5.03 19.26 -23.59
N ARG A 129 4.30 19.42 -24.69
CA ARG A 129 2.98 18.80 -24.88
C ARG A 129 3.08 17.61 -25.81
N PHE A 130 2.67 16.45 -25.31
CA PHE A 130 2.72 15.19 -26.06
C PHE A 130 1.39 14.43 -25.96
N MET A 131 1.10 13.61 -26.96
CA MET A 131 -0.06 12.72 -26.96
C MET A 131 0.20 11.52 -26.05
N GLN A 132 -0.75 11.20 -25.17
CA GLN A 132 -0.71 9.99 -24.36
C GLN A 132 -1.84 9.06 -24.81
N PRO A 133 -1.62 7.86 -25.34
CA PRO A 133 -2.75 7.00 -25.74
C PRO A 133 -3.37 6.20 -24.58
N HIS A 134 -2.63 5.99 -23.49
CA HIS A 134 -3.06 5.14 -22.37
C HIS A 134 -3.60 5.95 -21.18
N ALA A 135 -4.53 5.37 -20.41
CA ALA A 135 -5.01 5.99 -19.18
C ALA A 135 -3.84 6.21 -18.20
N ILE A 136 -3.80 7.38 -17.57
CA ILE A 136 -2.84 7.68 -16.50
C ILE A 136 -3.56 7.53 -15.19
N VAL A 137 -3.05 6.64 -14.33
CA VAL A 137 -3.71 6.28 -13.08
C VAL A 137 -2.82 6.56 -11.89
N SER A 138 -3.44 7.07 -10.83
CA SER A 138 -2.82 7.31 -9.54
C SER A 138 -3.73 6.75 -8.45
N ALA A 139 -3.17 5.92 -7.58
CA ALA A 139 -3.76 5.54 -6.31
C ALA A 139 -3.61 6.72 -5.34
N ARG A 140 -4.71 7.43 -5.11
CA ARG A 140 -4.79 8.53 -4.14
C ARG A 140 -4.51 8.05 -2.72
N GLN A 141 -4.91 6.82 -2.44
CA GLN A 141 -4.71 6.18 -1.15
C GLN A 141 -4.51 4.68 -1.32
N LEU A 142 -3.54 4.15 -0.60
CA LEU A 142 -3.35 2.72 -0.37
C LEU A 142 -3.21 2.49 1.13
N HIS A 143 -4.07 1.64 1.68
CA HIS A 143 -3.90 1.10 3.01
C HIS A 143 -3.56 -0.40 2.91
N LYS A 144 -2.36 -0.76 3.35
CA LYS A 144 -1.90 -2.15 3.40
C LYS A 144 -1.85 -2.62 4.84
N HIS A 145 -2.63 -3.65 5.15
CA HIS A 145 -2.76 -4.18 6.51
C HIS A 145 -2.33 -5.64 6.57
N PHE A 146 -1.36 -5.92 7.45
CA PHE A 146 -0.95 -7.25 7.85
C PHE A 146 -1.53 -7.64 9.21
N TRP A 147 -2.22 -8.78 9.29
CA TRP A 147 -2.51 -9.43 10.57
C TRP A 147 -1.67 -10.70 10.70
N VAL A 148 -0.78 -10.70 11.68
CA VAL A 148 0.04 -11.87 12.01
C VAL A 148 -0.69 -12.67 13.10
N SER A 149 -1.04 -13.92 12.82
CA SER A 149 -1.70 -14.81 13.78
C SER A 149 -0.82 -16.02 14.11
N GLN A 150 -0.56 -16.23 15.41
CA GLN A 150 0.18 -17.41 15.91
C GLN A 150 -0.55 -18.73 15.68
N TRP A 151 -1.80 -18.69 15.23
CA TRP A 151 -2.56 -19.84 14.76
C TRP A 151 -2.18 -20.29 13.34
N GLY A 152 -1.13 -19.70 12.74
CA GLY A 152 -0.47 -20.23 11.55
C GLY A 152 -0.75 -19.49 10.24
N LYS A 153 -1.45 -18.36 10.28
CA LYS A 153 -1.75 -17.55 9.08
C LYS A 153 -1.32 -16.09 9.24
N ILE A 154 -0.86 -15.50 8.15
CA ILE A 154 -0.77 -14.05 7.99
C ILE A 154 -1.86 -13.63 7.02
N ARG A 155 -2.74 -12.72 7.41
CA ARG A 155 -3.73 -12.13 6.52
C ARG A 155 -3.19 -10.81 5.98
N VAL A 156 -3.29 -10.61 4.68
CA VAL A 156 -2.94 -9.36 4.01
C VAL A 156 -4.21 -8.78 3.41
N LEU A 157 -4.47 -7.50 3.67
CA LEU A 157 -5.52 -6.72 3.00
C LEU A 157 -4.85 -5.49 2.38
N GLU A 158 -5.20 -5.20 1.13
CA GLU A 158 -4.86 -3.95 0.49
C GLU A 158 -6.15 -3.25 0.05
N GLU A 159 -6.29 -2.00 0.46
CA GLU A 159 -7.44 -1.14 0.16
C GLU A 159 -6.93 0.03 -0.68
N TYR A 160 -7.48 0.18 -1.88
CA TYR A 160 -7.06 1.17 -2.87
C TYR A 160 -8.19 2.14 -3.17
N VAL A 161 -7.82 3.42 -3.30
CA VAL A 161 -8.63 4.45 -3.95
C VAL A 161 -7.87 4.90 -5.19
N VAL A 162 -8.28 4.40 -6.35
CA VAL A 162 -7.64 4.66 -7.64
C VAL A 162 -8.40 5.74 -8.40
N ALA A 163 -7.70 6.68 -8.99
CA ALA A 163 -8.25 7.70 -9.86
C ALA A 163 -7.52 7.73 -11.20
N ASN A 164 -8.27 7.91 -12.29
CA ASN A 164 -7.69 8.22 -13.59
C ASN A 164 -7.44 9.73 -13.63
N VAL A 165 -6.17 10.13 -13.62
CA VAL A 165 -5.71 11.52 -13.56
C VAL A 165 -5.57 12.16 -14.95
N GLY A 166 -5.96 11.43 -16.00
CA GLY A 166 -6.13 11.98 -17.35
C GLY A 166 -7.23 13.05 -17.44
N PRO A 167 -7.39 13.67 -18.62
CA PRO A 167 -8.40 14.70 -18.83
C PRO A 167 -9.82 14.18 -18.60
N LYS A 168 -10.66 15.00 -17.99
CA LYS A 168 -12.06 14.65 -17.72
C LYS A 168 -12.82 14.42 -19.02
N VAL A 169 -13.55 13.31 -19.12
CA VAL A 169 -14.34 13.01 -20.32
C VAL A 169 -15.75 13.57 -20.16
N ASN A 170 -16.13 14.51 -21.04
CA ASN A 170 -17.48 15.04 -21.10
C ASN A 170 -18.37 14.11 -21.94
N TYR A 171 -19.42 13.56 -21.33
CA TYR A 171 -20.23 12.47 -21.88
C TYR A 171 -21.41 12.94 -22.76
N GLU A 172 -21.32 14.11 -23.39
CA GLU A 172 -22.44 14.70 -24.13
C GLU A 172 -22.78 13.95 -25.43
N VAL A 173 -21.84 13.19 -26.00
CA VAL A 173 -22.04 12.50 -27.30
C VAL A 173 -21.39 11.12 -27.30
N ARG A 174 -22.22 10.06 -27.23
CA ARG A 174 -21.77 8.66 -27.29
C ARG A 174 -21.35 8.29 -28.72
N ARG A 175 -20.05 8.24 -29.01
CA ARG A 175 -19.54 7.64 -30.26
C ARG A 175 -19.22 6.16 -30.04
N LEU A 176 -19.94 5.29 -30.75
CA LEU A 176 -19.67 3.85 -30.78
C LEU A 176 -18.46 3.58 -31.68
N GLY A 177 -17.41 2.92 -31.18
CA GLY A 177 -16.41 2.25 -32.02
C GLY A 177 -14.93 2.62 -31.82
N GLU A 178 -14.58 3.65 -31.05
CA GLU A 178 -13.18 4.05 -30.86
C GLU A 178 -12.57 3.52 -29.54
N SER A 179 -11.29 3.13 -29.61
CA SER A 179 -10.49 2.71 -28.46
C SER A 179 -10.33 3.86 -27.48
N LYS A 180 -10.90 3.71 -26.28
CA LYS A 180 -10.95 4.77 -25.28
C LYS A 180 -9.74 4.67 -24.35
N PRO A 181 -9.16 5.80 -23.88
CA PRO A 181 -8.14 5.78 -22.83
C PRO A 181 -8.80 5.48 -21.46
N THR A 182 -9.38 4.29 -21.33
CA THR A 182 -9.98 3.80 -20.09
C THR A 182 -9.04 2.86 -19.36
N PHE A 183 -9.21 2.80 -18.05
CA PHE A 183 -8.51 1.85 -17.21
C PHE A 183 -9.51 0.85 -16.64
N ASP A 184 -9.47 -0.39 -17.12
CA ASP A 184 -10.54 -1.37 -16.93
C ASP A 184 -10.26 -2.36 -15.79
N GLY A 185 -9.03 -2.40 -15.30
CA GLY A 185 -8.61 -3.35 -14.28
C GLY A 185 -7.13 -3.22 -13.92
N VAL A 186 -6.73 -4.01 -12.95
CA VAL A 186 -5.37 -4.07 -12.41
C VAL A 186 -4.89 -5.51 -12.30
N THR A 187 -3.57 -5.67 -12.32
CA THR A 187 -2.87 -6.92 -12.14
C THR A 187 -2.01 -6.84 -10.88
N ALA A 188 -2.20 -7.78 -9.96
CA ALA A 188 -1.41 -7.90 -8.74
C ALA A 188 -0.52 -9.16 -8.77
N HIS A 189 0.71 -9.01 -8.30
CA HIS A 189 1.66 -10.11 -8.11
C HIS A 189 1.67 -10.51 -6.63
N LEU A 190 1.03 -11.64 -6.34
CA LEU A 190 0.95 -12.20 -5.00
C LEU A 190 2.08 -13.20 -4.76
N PRO A 191 2.47 -13.43 -3.49
CA PRO A 191 3.36 -14.53 -3.14
C PRO A 191 2.80 -15.88 -3.61
N LYS A 192 3.68 -16.81 -3.99
CA LYS A 192 3.29 -18.13 -4.53
C LYS A 192 2.35 -18.91 -3.61
N GLN A 193 2.51 -18.75 -2.31
CA GLN A 193 1.73 -19.44 -1.27
C GLN A 193 0.43 -18.73 -0.90
N ALA A 194 0.04 -17.67 -1.61
CA ALA A 194 -1.20 -16.96 -1.36
C ALA A 194 -2.42 -17.87 -1.57
N SER A 195 -3.24 -17.98 -0.52
CA SER A 195 -4.50 -18.72 -0.48
C SER A 195 -5.67 -17.81 -0.07
N ASP A 196 -6.90 -18.30 -0.19
CA ASP A 196 -8.12 -17.60 0.25
C ASP A 196 -8.20 -16.15 -0.26
N VAL A 197 -7.95 -15.96 -1.56
CA VAL A 197 -7.95 -14.64 -2.19
C VAL A 197 -9.39 -14.16 -2.36
N PHE A 198 -9.67 -12.91 -1.99
CA PHE A 198 -10.95 -12.25 -2.23
C PHE A 198 -10.75 -10.87 -2.85
N TYR A 199 -11.75 -10.40 -3.60
CA TYR A 199 -11.77 -9.10 -4.25
C TYR A 199 -13.17 -8.48 -4.13
N ARG A 200 -13.24 -7.27 -3.56
CA ARG A 200 -14.50 -6.59 -3.20
C ARG A 200 -14.39 -5.08 -3.35
N ASP A 201 -15.53 -4.42 -3.45
CA ASP A 201 -15.67 -2.98 -3.24
C ASP A 201 -16.58 -2.70 -2.04
N ASP A 202 -16.93 -1.43 -1.85
CA ASP A 202 -17.80 -0.98 -0.76
C ASP A 202 -19.22 -1.58 -0.82
N VAL A 203 -19.67 -2.01 -2.01
CA VAL A 203 -21.00 -2.58 -2.23
C VAL A 203 -20.98 -4.11 -2.07
N GLY A 204 -19.85 -4.76 -2.32
CA GLY A 204 -19.67 -6.19 -2.06
C GLY A 204 -18.67 -6.87 -2.98
N ASN A 205 -18.82 -8.17 -3.14
CA ASN A 205 -17.89 -9.00 -3.90
C ASN A 205 -17.93 -8.67 -5.40
N ILE A 206 -16.75 -8.62 -6.03
CA ILE A 206 -16.61 -8.47 -7.48
C ILE A 206 -16.14 -9.80 -8.06
N THR A 207 -16.97 -10.42 -8.90
CA THR A 207 -16.70 -11.74 -9.48
C THR A 207 -15.79 -11.68 -10.71
N THR A 208 -15.60 -10.51 -11.32
CA THR A 208 -14.75 -10.30 -12.50
C THR A 208 -13.26 -10.25 -12.14
N SER A 209 -12.75 -11.34 -11.56
CA SER A 209 -11.34 -11.54 -11.26
C SER A 209 -10.87 -12.90 -11.75
N ASN A 210 -9.58 -13.02 -12.05
CA ASN A 210 -8.95 -14.24 -12.51
C ASN A 210 -7.63 -14.46 -11.78
N LEU A 211 -7.56 -15.53 -11.00
CA LEU A 211 -6.39 -15.90 -10.24
C LEU A 211 -5.64 -17.00 -10.97
N ARG A 212 -4.56 -16.64 -11.65
CA ARG A 212 -3.76 -17.57 -12.45
C ARG A 212 -3.12 -18.65 -11.57
N ARG A 213 -2.79 -19.78 -12.19
CA ARG A 213 -2.03 -20.85 -11.53
C ARG A 213 -0.67 -20.31 -11.06
N PRO A 214 -0.14 -20.78 -9.92
CA PRO A 214 1.14 -20.28 -9.41
C PRO A 214 2.27 -20.54 -10.41
N GLY A 215 3.00 -19.49 -10.78
CA GLY A 215 4.19 -19.60 -11.63
C GLY A 215 5.43 -20.03 -10.86
N LYS A 216 6.61 -19.87 -11.47
CA LYS A 216 7.89 -20.21 -10.83
C LYS A 216 8.24 -19.31 -9.63
N GLY A 217 7.72 -18.08 -9.56
CA GLY A 217 8.04 -17.12 -8.48
C GLY A 217 6.84 -16.47 -7.77
N HIS A 218 5.79 -16.12 -8.50
CA HIS A 218 4.62 -15.40 -7.97
C HIS A 218 3.31 -15.99 -8.52
N ARG A 219 2.20 -15.58 -7.92
CA ARG A 219 0.85 -15.88 -8.38
C ARG A 219 0.22 -14.59 -8.89
N VAL A 220 -0.29 -14.61 -10.12
CA VAL A 220 -0.86 -13.41 -10.76
C VAL A 220 -2.37 -13.37 -10.49
N LEU A 221 -2.84 -12.25 -9.95
CA LEU A 221 -4.25 -11.94 -9.77
C LEU A 221 -4.64 -10.82 -10.73
N GLU A 222 -5.54 -11.10 -11.66
CA GLU A 222 -6.13 -10.10 -12.54
C GLU A 222 -7.48 -9.68 -11.96
N MET A 223 -7.72 -8.38 -11.81
CA MET A 223 -8.96 -7.83 -11.27
C MET A 223 -9.51 -6.84 -12.28
N LYS A 224 -10.74 -7.06 -12.75
CA LYS A 224 -11.45 -6.08 -13.57
C LYS A 224 -12.42 -5.30 -12.70
N PHE A 225 -12.47 -3.99 -12.94
CA PHE A 225 -13.42 -3.11 -12.27
C PHE A 225 -14.85 -3.33 -12.79
N ARG A 226 -15.84 -2.89 -12.01
CA ARG A 226 -17.26 -2.95 -12.43
C ARG A 226 -17.56 -2.05 -13.64
N PHE A 227 -16.78 -1.00 -13.81
CA PHE A 227 -16.88 -0.05 -14.91
C PHE A 227 -15.49 0.41 -15.33
N PRO A 228 -15.30 0.74 -16.63
CA PRO A 228 -14.06 1.33 -17.12
C PRO A 228 -13.83 2.70 -16.49
N LEU A 229 -12.62 2.96 -15.99
CA LEU A 229 -12.28 4.21 -15.33
C LEU A 229 -11.88 5.26 -16.37
N TYR A 230 -12.81 6.17 -16.69
CA TYR A 230 -12.56 7.34 -17.53
C TYR A 230 -11.79 8.42 -16.77
N GLY A 231 -11.15 9.34 -17.50
CA GLY A 231 -10.45 10.47 -16.90
C GLY A 231 -11.33 11.27 -15.95
N GLY A 232 -10.81 11.54 -14.75
CA GLY A 232 -11.52 12.18 -13.65
C GLY A 232 -12.38 11.27 -12.78
N TRP A 233 -12.60 10.01 -13.16
CA TRP A 233 -13.34 9.06 -12.33
C TRP A 233 -12.42 8.45 -11.26
N LYS A 234 -13.03 8.01 -10.16
CA LYS A 234 -12.37 7.30 -9.07
C LYS A 234 -13.11 6.03 -8.73
N ILE A 235 -12.38 5.03 -8.24
CA ILE A 235 -12.92 3.77 -7.75
C ILE A 235 -12.21 3.38 -6.45
N ALA A 236 -12.99 2.89 -5.48
CA ALA A 236 -12.46 2.29 -4.27
C ALA A 236 -12.68 0.77 -4.34
N PHE A 237 -11.64 0.00 -4.04
CA PHE A 237 -11.74 -1.45 -3.95
C PHE A 237 -10.73 -1.99 -2.95
N SER A 238 -10.98 -3.20 -2.47
CA SER A 238 -10.05 -3.92 -1.62
C SER A 238 -9.91 -5.37 -2.06
N TYR A 239 -8.74 -5.92 -1.86
CA TYR A 239 -8.50 -7.34 -2.03
C TYR A 239 -7.60 -7.83 -0.92
N GLY A 240 -7.69 -9.11 -0.62
CA GLY A 240 -6.87 -9.70 0.42
C GLY A 240 -6.62 -11.17 0.18
N TYR A 241 -5.64 -11.69 0.89
CA TYR A 241 -5.19 -13.07 0.78
C TYR A 241 -4.53 -13.52 2.08
N ASN A 242 -4.45 -14.83 2.26
CA ASN A 242 -3.78 -15.48 3.38
C ASN A 242 -2.43 -16.04 2.95
N LEU A 243 -1.46 -16.00 3.85
CA LEU A 243 -0.14 -16.62 3.72
C LEU A 243 0.09 -17.60 4.88
N PRO A 244 0.75 -18.74 4.65
CA PRO A 244 1.14 -19.66 5.72
C PRO A 244 2.27 -19.04 6.55
N LEU A 245 2.05 -18.84 7.86
CA LEU A 245 3.00 -18.16 8.75
C LEU A 245 4.38 -18.83 8.77
N VAL A 246 4.42 -20.17 8.68
CA VAL A 246 5.64 -20.99 8.79
C VAL A 246 6.75 -20.54 7.83
N ASN A 247 6.39 -20.04 6.64
CA ASN A 247 7.37 -19.64 5.62
C ASN A 247 7.91 -18.21 5.80
N PHE A 248 7.28 -17.42 6.68
CA PHE A 248 7.60 -16.00 6.89
C PHE A 248 8.04 -15.71 8.33
N LEU A 249 7.99 -16.71 9.21
CA LEU A 249 8.34 -16.62 10.63
C LEU A 249 9.66 -17.34 10.88
N GLU A 250 10.63 -16.61 11.40
CA GLU A 250 11.89 -17.14 11.89
C GLU A 250 11.91 -17.05 13.42
N GLN A 251 12.17 -18.17 14.10
CA GLN A 251 12.37 -18.15 15.54
C GLN A 251 13.85 -17.86 15.84
N ILE A 252 14.11 -16.88 16.69
CA ILE A 252 15.48 -16.55 17.11
C ILE A 252 15.89 -17.55 18.20
N THR A 253 16.96 -18.30 17.94
CA THR A 253 17.45 -19.41 18.79
C THR A 253 17.58 -19.01 20.26
N GLY A 254 17.05 -19.85 21.15
CA GLY A 254 17.19 -19.71 22.60
C GLY A 254 16.23 -18.73 23.29
N LYS A 255 15.33 -18.05 22.57
CA LYS A 255 14.35 -17.12 23.16
C LYS A 255 12.94 -17.35 22.60
N GLN A 256 11.91 -16.93 23.34
CA GLN A 256 10.51 -16.84 22.86
C GLN A 256 10.32 -15.60 21.94
N ARG A 257 11.30 -15.37 21.06
CA ARG A 257 11.38 -14.19 20.19
C ARG A 257 11.27 -14.63 18.74
N TYR A 258 10.43 -13.94 18.01
CA TYR A 258 10.09 -14.25 16.63
C TYR A 258 10.42 -13.07 15.74
N ARG A 259 10.85 -13.36 14.51
CA ARG A 259 11.08 -12.40 13.45
C ARG A 259 10.16 -12.75 12.29
N VAL A 260 9.37 -11.78 11.83
CA VAL A 260 8.49 -11.94 10.66
C VAL A 260 8.99 -11.07 9.53
N LYS A 261 9.09 -11.66 8.34
CA LYS A 261 9.46 -10.99 7.10
C LYS A 261 8.19 -10.65 6.30
N LEU A 262 7.93 -9.36 6.06
CA LEU A 262 6.77 -8.89 5.28
C LEU A 262 7.23 -8.01 4.11
N ASN A 263 6.49 -7.98 3.01
CA ASN A 263 6.76 -7.08 1.88
C ASN A 263 5.87 -5.82 1.99
N PHE A 264 6.47 -4.65 2.21
CA PHE A 264 5.71 -3.40 2.34
C PHE A 264 5.24 -2.82 1.00
N GLU A 265 5.82 -3.17 -0.13
CA GLU A 265 5.45 -2.56 -1.41
C GLU A 265 4.01 -2.88 -1.83
N PRO A 266 3.35 -2.01 -2.61
CA PRO A 266 2.07 -2.33 -3.26
C PRO A 266 2.18 -3.63 -4.06
N SER A 267 1.19 -4.52 -3.97
CA SER A 267 1.24 -5.78 -4.75
C SER A 267 0.73 -5.62 -6.18
N ILE A 268 0.08 -4.50 -6.52
CA ILE A 268 -0.30 -4.14 -7.90
C ILE A 268 0.96 -3.76 -8.68
N VAL A 269 1.11 -4.32 -9.88
CA VAL A 269 2.32 -4.15 -10.72
C VAL A 269 2.11 -3.23 -11.92
N ASP A 270 0.89 -2.77 -12.15
CA ASP A 270 0.63 -1.77 -13.19
C ASP A 270 1.37 -0.46 -12.87
N ASP A 271 1.62 0.33 -13.91
CA ASP A 271 2.28 1.63 -13.79
C ASP A 271 1.33 2.64 -13.11
N MET A 272 1.28 2.55 -11.79
CA MET A 272 0.38 3.31 -10.93
C MET A 272 1.16 3.85 -9.73
N ASP A 273 1.09 5.16 -9.59
CA ASP A 273 1.67 5.88 -8.47
C ASP A 273 0.76 5.84 -7.26
N VAL A 274 1.32 5.73 -6.05
CA VAL A 274 0.56 5.79 -4.80
C VAL A 274 0.93 7.06 -4.05
N GLU A 275 0.00 8.01 -3.96
CA GLU A 275 0.22 9.31 -3.32
C GLU A 275 0.32 9.21 -1.81
N ASN A 276 -0.65 8.52 -1.18
CA ASN A 276 -0.68 8.31 0.27
C ASN A 276 -0.65 6.83 0.59
N TYR A 277 0.38 6.38 1.30
CA TYR A 277 0.56 5.00 1.70
C TYR A 277 0.49 4.85 3.21
N ALA A 278 -0.47 4.06 3.68
CA ALA A 278 -0.63 3.68 5.07
C ALA A 278 -0.31 2.19 5.24
N LEU A 279 0.65 1.87 6.11
CA LEU A 279 1.04 0.52 6.48
C LEU A 279 0.58 0.22 7.91
N SER A 280 -0.32 -0.74 8.06
CA SER A 280 -0.73 -1.26 9.37
C SER A 280 -0.21 -2.68 9.57
N VAL A 281 0.44 -2.94 10.70
CA VAL A 281 0.84 -4.30 11.09
C VAL A 281 0.29 -4.62 12.47
N THR A 282 -0.71 -5.50 12.52
CA THR A 282 -1.29 -6.05 13.74
C THR A 282 -0.58 -7.34 14.11
N LEU A 283 0.05 -7.34 15.28
CA LEU A 283 0.72 -8.48 15.86
C LEU A 283 -0.21 -9.26 16.81
N PRO A 284 0.09 -10.52 17.12
CA PRO A 284 -0.71 -11.34 18.02
C PRO A 284 -0.89 -10.70 19.40
N GLU A 285 -2.05 -10.93 20.02
CA GLU A 285 -2.35 -10.48 21.39
C GLU A 285 -1.27 -10.97 22.38
N GLY A 286 -0.79 -10.07 23.23
CA GLY A 286 0.25 -10.36 24.22
C GLY A 286 1.69 -10.38 23.66
N SER A 287 1.91 -9.85 22.45
CA SER A 287 3.26 -9.59 21.92
C SER A 287 3.92 -8.40 22.65
N SER A 288 5.17 -8.58 23.10
CA SER A 288 5.99 -7.55 23.76
C SER A 288 7.30 -7.29 23.00
N ASP A 289 8.05 -6.26 23.41
CA ASP A 289 9.39 -5.93 22.88
C ASP A 289 9.47 -5.82 21.35
N ILE A 290 8.53 -5.07 20.78
CA ILE A 290 8.35 -4.97 19.33
C ILE A 290 9.40 -4.03 18.74
N VAL A 291 10.28 -4.59 17.91
CA VAL A 291 11.30 -3.87 17.14
C VAL A 291 11.01 -4.06 15.66
N MET A 292 10.99 -2.97 14.90
CA MET A 292 10.78 -3.01 13.45
C MET A 292 12.03 -2.50 12.77
N ASP A 293 12.61 -3.35 11.92
CA ASP A 293 13.73 -3.02 11.06
C ASP A 293 13.15 -2.63 9.69
N LEU A 294 13.27 -1.33 9.36
CA LEU A 294 12.83 -0.77 8.09
C LEU A 294 13.92 -0.94 7.02
N PRO A 295 13.53 -1.14 5.75
CA PRO A 295 14.48 -1.10 4.64
C PRO A 295 15.11 0.30 4.55
N ARG A 296 16.39 0.34 4.16
CA ARG A 296 17.14 1.61 4.04
C ARG A 296 16.47 2.53 3.03
N GLY A 297 16.35 3.81 3.37
CA GLY A 297 15.70 4.84 2.54
C GLY A 297 14.18 4.98 2.73
N LEU A 298 13.51 4.06 3.43
CA LEU A 298 12.09 4.21 3.75
C LEU A 298 11.91 5.08 5.00
N ILE A 299 11.48 6.33 4.80
CA ILE A 299 11.10 7.24 5.87
C ILE A 299 9.60 7.07 6.15
N LEU A 300 9.27 6.61 7.36
CA LEU A 300 7.91 6.52 7.86
C LEU A 300 7.71 7.62 8.90
N ASN A 301 6.84 8.59 8.59
CA ASN A 301 6.76 9.85 9.31
C ASN A 301 5.96 9.76 10.62
N SER A 302 5.06 8.77 10.72
CA SER A 302 4.23 8.55 11.92
C SER A 302 4.35 7.11 12.39
N LYS A 303 4.43 6.90 13.71
CA LYS A 303 4.37 5.60 14.36
C LYS A 303 3.33 5.65 15.46
N ASP A 304 2.09 5.34 15.10
CA ASP A 304 1.02 5.18 16.08
C ASP A 304 0.95 3.73 16.53
N LYS A 305 1.12 3.51 17.84
CA LYS A 305 0.85 2.20 18.44
C LYS A 305 -0.60 2.18 18.93
N ARG A 306 -1.46 1.45 18.21
CA ARG A 306 -2.87 1.28 18.58
C ARG A 306 -3.13 -0.14 19.07
N LEU A 307 -4.17 -0.31 19.88
CA LEU A 307 -4.69 -1.62 20.22
C LEU A 307 -5.90 -1.91 19.35
N THR A 308 -5.85 -3.00 18.60
CA THR A 308 -6.95 -3.49 17.79
C THR A 308 -7.53 -4.73 18.46
N PHE A 309 -8.86 -4.87 18.45
CA PHE A 309 -9.55 -6.00 19.08
C PHE A 309 -10.16 -6.90 17.99
N PRO A 310 -9.37 -7.80 17.37
CA PRO A 310 -9.92 -8.80 16.46
C PRO A 310 -10.83 -9.79 17.20
N THR A 311 -11.57 -10.62 16.46
CA THR A 311 -12.44 -11.65 17.03
C THR A 311 -11.68 -12.53 18.02
N LEU A 312 -12.26 -12.77 19.21
CA LEU A 312 -11.64 -13.51 20.33
C LEU A 312 -10.38 -12.84 20.92
N SER A 313 -10.27 -11.52 20.81
CA SER A 313 -9.24 -10.72 21.50
C SER A 313 -9.80 -10.14 22.80
N TYR A 314 -9.07 -10.29 23.91
CA TYR A 314 -9.52 -9.82 25.24
C TYR A 314 -8.68 -8.66 25.77
N VAL A 315 -7.36 -8.70 25.59
CA VAL A 315 -6.42 -7.64 26.02
C VAL A 315 -6.13 -6.65 24.89
N GLY A 316 -6.27 -7.09 23.64
CA GLY A 316 -5.99 -6.27 22.46
C GLY A 316 -4.69 -6.67 21.78
N SER A 317 -4.72 -6.65 20.46
CA SER A 317 -3.58 -6.92 19.57
C SER A 317 -2.84 -5.62 19.28
N PRO A 318 -1.52 -5.54 19.54
CA PRO A 318 -0.76 -4.33 19.23
C PRO A 318 -0.63 -4.15 17.71
N THR A 319 -1.07 -2.99 17.23
CA THR A 319 -1.04 -2.58 15.84
C THR A 319 -0.08 -1.40 15.69
N LEU A 320 0.91 -1.57 14.83
CA LEU A 320 1.80 -0.49 14.41
C LEU A 320 1.24 0.13 13.14
N GLN A 321 0.99 1.44 13.15
CA GLN A 321 0.54 2.18 11.97
C GLN A 321 1.61 3.17 11.54
N TYR A 322 1.88 3.16 10.25
CA TYR A 322 2.85 4.02 9.61
C TYR A 322 2.25 4.68 8.38
N GLU A 323 2.65 5.92 8.14
CA GLU A 323 2.24 6.68 6.98
C GLU A 323 3.47 7.21 6.25
N THR A 324 3.40 7.16 4.93
CA THR A 324 4.39 7.74 4.04
C THR A 324 3.70 8.23 2.77
N LYS A 325 4.36 9.14 2.07
CA LYS A 325 3.85 9.71 0.82
C LYS A 325 4.69 9.17 -0.33
N TYR A 326 4.05 9.01 -1.49
CA TYR A 326 4.68 8.66 -2.75
C TYR A 326 5.47 7.35 -2.70
N ILE A 327 4.78 6.25 -3.00
CA ILE A 327 5.41 4.95 -3.20
C ILE A 327 5.03 4.40 -4.58
N ARG A 328 5.97 3.69 -5.21
CA ARG A 328 5.74 2.93 -6.43
C ARG A 328 6.09 1.48 -6.20
N ALA A 329 5.34 0.56 -6.82
CA ALA A 329 5.65 -0.86 -6.76
C ALA A 329 7.01 -1.15 -7.43
N ARG A 330 7.80 -2.07 -6.86
CA ARG A 330 9.14 -2.45 -7.33
C ARG A 330 10.14 -1.30 -7.38
N SER A 331 9.97 -0.29 -6.53
CA SER A 331 10.91 0.82 -6.40
C SER A 331 12.14 0.41 -5.57
N ALA A 332 11.95 -0.46 -4.57
CA ALA A 332 13.02 -0.88 -3.67
C ALA A 332 13.68 -2.20 -4.13
N GLU A 333 15.02 -2.24 -4.16
CA GLU A 333 15.79 -3.48 -4.40
C GLU A 333 15.51 -4.54 -3.31
N HIS A 334 15.21 -4.09 -2.09
CA HIS A 334 14.91 -4.94 -0.93
C HIS A 334 13.62 -4.50 -0.24
N PRO A 335 12.45 -4.91 -0.75
CA PRO A 335 11.14 -4.42 -0.30
C PRO A 335 10.66 -5.08 1.02
N TYR A 336 11.56 -5.67 1.79
CA TYR A 336 11.21 -6.47 2.97
C TYR A 336 11.43 -5.69 4.25
N LEU A 337 10.38 -5.65 5.07
CA LEU A 337 10.44 -5.20 6.45
C LEU A 337 10.58 -6.42 7.37
N TYR A 338 11.34 -6.27 8.45
CA TYR A 338 11.48 -7.30 9.47
C TYR A 338 10.90 -6.80 10.79
N ILE A 339 9.98 -7.56 11.38
CA ILE A 339 9.42 -7.24 12.69
C ILE A 339 9.81 -8.31 13.67
N GLN A 340 10.46 -7.91 14.74
CA GLN A 340 10.86 -8.75 15.84
C GLN A 340 9.95 -8.50 17.04
N TYR A 341 9.44 -9.56 17.66
CA TYR A 341 8.61 -9.46 18.87
C TYR A 341 8.80 -10.68 19.76
N THR A 342 8.60 -10.49 21.06
CA THR A 342 8.55 -11.56 22.05
C THR A 342 7.11 -12.05 22.19
N TYR A 343 6.89 -13.36 22.08
CA TYR A 343 5.56 -13.97 22.23
C TYR A 343 5.62 -15.22 23.12
N PRO A 344 5.18 -15.12 24.38
CA PRO A 344 5.07 -16.27 25.27
C PRO A 344 4.08 -17.33 24.77
N ARG A 345 4.51 -18.59 24.71
CA ARG A 345 3.66 -19.70 24.20
C ARG A 345 2.35 -19.87 24.97
N TRP A 346 2.32 -19.51 26.25
CA TRP A 346 1.11 -19.59 27.06
C TRP A 346 -0.01 -18.68 26.52
N ASN A 347 0.34 -17.57 25.85
CA ASN A 347 -0.62 -16.64 25.28
C ASN A 347 -1.53 -17.30 24.23
N LEU A 348 -1.07 -18.39 23.59
CA LEU A 348 -1.88 -19.14 22.63
C LEU A 348 -3.13 -19.77 23.29
N PHE A 349 -3.02 -20.14 24.57
CA PHE A 349 -4.11 -20.79 25.30
C PHE A 349 -5.10 -19.80 25.93
N ARG A 350 -4.79 -18.49 25.95
CA ARG A 350 -5.68 -17.46 26.55
C ARG A 350 -7.08 -17.49 25.98
N ALA A 351 -7.20 -17.44 24.64
CA ALA A 351 -8.51 -17.37 24.00
C ALA A 351 -9.35 -18.65 24.19
N PRO A 352 -8.81 -19.87 24.00
CA PRO A 352 -9.53 -21.09 24.34
C PRO A 352 -9.97 -21.17 25.82
N ILE A 353 -9.09 -20.81 26.76
CA ILE A 353 -9.40 -20.83 28.19
C ILE A 353 -10.51 -19.83 28.52
N ALA A 354 -10.46 -18.62 27.95
CA ALA A 354 -11.50 -17.61 28.15
C ALA A 354 -12.87 -18.10 27.66
N LEU A 355 -12.94 -18.76 26.49
CA LEU A 355 -14.16 -19.39 26.01
C LEU A 355 -14.66 -20.47 26.97
N ILE A 356 -13.79 -21.36 27.44
CA ILE A 356 -14.15 -22.41 28.41
C ILE A 356 -14.73 -21.78 29.68
N ILE A 357 -14.11 -20.74 30.22
CA ILE A 357 -14.60 -20.04 31.41
C ILE A 357 -15.99 -19.44 31.18
N VAL A 358 -16.23 -18.79 30.04
CA VAL A 358 -17.54 -18.21 29.70
C VAL A 358 -18.62 -19.31 29.60
N PHE A 359 -18.34 -20.41 28.92
CA PHE A 359 -19.29 -21.52 28.83
C PHE A 359 -19.53 -22.19 30.19
N MET A 360 -18.49 -22.41 31.00
CA MET A 360 -18.65 -22.94 32.35
C MET A 360 -19.48 -22.02 33.24
N ALA A 361 -19.28 -20.69 33.17
CA ALA A 361 -20.07 -19.73 33.91
C ALA A 361 -21.54 -19.77 33.48
N MET A 362 -21.82 -19.86 32.17
CA MET A 362 -23.18 -20.02 31.65
C MET A 362 -23.86 -21.29 32.19
N PHE A 363 -23.16 -22.44 32.20
CA PHE A 363 -23.69 -23.67 32.78
C PHE A 363 -23.90 -23.55 34.30
N ALA A 364 -22.97 -22.94 35.03
CA ALA A 364 -23.10 -22.73 36.47
C ALA A 364 -24.31 -21.84 36.81
N ILE A 365 -24.56 -20.79 36.03
CA ILE A 365 -25.75 -19.93 36.18
C ILE A 365 -27.03 -20.73 35.91
N ALA A 366 -27.07 -21.52 34.84
CA ALA A 366 -28.23 -22.35 34.51
C ALA A 366 -28.52 -23.40 35.60
N LEU A 367 -27.48 -24.05 36.14
CA LEU A 367 -27.59 -24.99 37.25
C LEU A 367 -28.07 -24.29 38.53
N GLY A 368 -27.53 -23.11 38.83
CA GLY A 368 -27.95 -22.29 39.97
C GLY A 368 -29.42 -21.87 39.87
N TYR A 369 -29.85 -21.43 38.69
CA TYR A 369 -31.26 -21.11 38.42
C TYR A 369 -32.18 -22.32 38.59
N GLY A 370 -31.81 -23.47 38.01
CA GLY A 370 -32.58 -24.70 38.16
C GLY A 370 -32.71 -25.17 39.61
N ARG A 371 -31.65 -25.03 40.41
CA ARG A 371 -31.68 -25.31 41.85
C ARG A 371 -32.58 -24.34 42.60
N LEU A 372 -32.50 -23.04 42.29
CA LEU A 372 -33.34 -22.03 42.91
C LEU A 372 -34.83 -22.28 42.61
N GLU A 373 -35.16 -22.62 41.37
CA GLU A 373 -36.52 -22.95 40.97
C GLU A 373 -37.06 -24.20 41.72
N GLN A 374 -36.24 -25.26 41.83
CA GLN A 374 -36.59 -26.43 42.62
C GLN A 374 -36.86 -26.08 44.09
N LEU A 375 -36.01 -25.25 44.70
CA LEU A 375 -36.20 -24.80 46.08
C LEU A 375 -37.49 -23.97 46.25
N LEU A 376 -37.77 -23.06 45.31
CA LEU A 376 -39.01 -22.26 45.32
C LEU A 376 -40.26 -23.13 45.14
N ARG A 377 -40.20 -24.16 44.28
CA ARG A 377 -41.29 -25.13 44.11
C ARG A 377 -41.52 -25.94 45.40
N LEU A 378 -40.46 -26.45 46.02
CA LEU A 378 -40.54 -27.19 47.29
C LEU A 378 -41.11 -26.33 48.42
N GLN A 379 -40.70 -25.06 48.51
CA GLN A 379 -41.25 -24.12 49.50
C GLN A 379 -42.75 -23.89 49.29
N LYS A 380 -43.19 -23.72 48.03
CA LYS A 380 -44.63 -23.62 47.70
C LYS A 380 -45.40 -24.87 48.10
N THR A 381 -44.87 -26.06 47.82
CA THR A 381 -45.51 -27.34 48.19
C THR A 381 -45.61 -27.52 49.71
N MET A 382 -44.59 -27.14 50.48
CA MET A 382 -44.64 -27.21 51.95
C MET A 382 -45.57 -26.16 52.58
N SER A 383 -45.81 -25.04 51.90
CA SER A 383 -46.70 -23.98 52.38
C SER A 383 -48.19 -24.19 52.04
N GLN A 384 -48.55 -25.24 51.28
CA GLN A 384 -49.95 -25.59 51.05
C GLN A 384 -50.51 -26.37 52.25
N PRO A 385 -51.62 -25.95 52.88
CA PRO A 385 -52.22 -26.69 53.98
C PRO A 385 -52.77 -28.05 53.49
N LEU A 386 -52.57 -29.10 54.29
CA LEU A 386 -53.21 -30.40 54.08
C LEU A 386 -54.73 -30.22 53.97
N GLN A 387 -55.31 -30.50 52.80
CA GLN A 387 -56.75 -30.74 52.70
C GLN A 387 -57.06 -32.02 53.49
N THR A 388 -57.56 -31.84 54.71
CA THR A 388 -58.25 -32.89 55.46
C THR A 388 -59.65 -33.07 54.86
N ASP A 389 -59.76 -33.82 53.77
CA ASP A 389 -61.05 -34.27 53.26
C ASP A 389 -61.40 -35.66 53.81
N ASP A 390 -62.52 -35.69 54.54
CA ASP A 390 -63.47 -36.77 54.77
C ASP A 390 -63.02 -38.10 55.41
N PHE A 391 -62.91 -38.08 56.75
CA PHE A 391 -63.30 -39.21 57.61
C PHE A 391 -64.66 -38.91 58.28
N LYS A 392 -65.75 -38.84 57.50
CA LYS A 392 -67.12 -38.89 58.03
C LYS A 392 -68.07 -39.60 57.06
N LYS A 393 -68.12 -40.94 57.14
CA LYS A 393 -69.33 -41.76 56.92
C LYS A 393 -69.05 -43.24 57.17
N LYS A 394 -69.28 -43.67 58.42
CA LYS A 394 -69.79 -45.01 58.78
C LYS A 394 -70.18 -45.00 60.25
N ASN A 395 -71.43 -44.60 60.50
CA ASN A 395 -72.40 -45.26 61.38
C ASN A 395 -73.76 -44.57 61.22
#